data_AF-D8LSA9-F1
#
_entry.id   AF-D8LSA9-F1
#
_cell.length_a   1.000
_cell.length_b   1.000
_cell.length_c   1.000
_cell.angle_alpha   90.00
_cell.angle_beta   90.00
_cell.angle_gamma   90.00
#
_symmetry.space_group_name_H-M   'P 1'
#
loop_
_entity.id
_entity.type
_entity.pdbx_description
1 polymer ?
#
loop_
_entity_poly.entity_id
_entity_poly.type
_entity_poly.pdbx_seq_one_letter_code
_entity_poly.pdbx_strand_id
1 'polypeptide(L)'
;MNQRAISDSILQLQAKGDVFMRQVIIEQRRVDDIDGALRQARNEIDAFRLRTKTGAIDVLNLHRTTPNPAHQRADGLDPTKQADQNQKKLVSNLEARLNKLLMRHSEIMNGNARLKEEINHLRKERTTANEVHAQFEASIHQIRGEISSLMAQASAINDHREELIKTKEDILAQNREAKKRFDTRMDELSEFVELQNERFEESVERAAREGKDMNNTLSIVEKAGNLTIAEEEVLRSRVEDMEEALEKEQANDRAIEDKIKWYEEAFEELKTVSNIDDLDRLVAVFIKQEDEHFSLFNYIQTVNQETDQHLEKTEELEAEIAKYEEEQGVEERQRVAIIRDLHERAEAQRAANEAWAEKVEGSQSVADGLAKKAQSICFKIQCDQYLQTKAKDATGERAAGLQALASTLTGQGITVSNIVDYMSLIEQRSMQVISNYTKKLAATDPEANPIRGPPQPPSWELPEGSDFPDVSDDDESEGEEANTYSNGDRPVLLSETRKEMESRMEKKVAAMRRKAEILRRVPQRGGGGGSGGGGGGGGGRGISRGANPLD
;
A
#
# COMPACT_ATOMS: atom_id res chain seq x y z
N MET A 1 -87.10 34.85 100.93
CA MET A 1 -86.87 34.15 99.64
C MET A 1 -85.58 34.58 98.91
N ASN A 2 -84.95 35.73 99.22
CA ASN A 2 -83.74 36.21 98.50
C ASN A 2 -82.42 35.48 98.78
N GLN A 3 -82.22 34.86 99.95
CA GLN A 3 -80.92 34.23 100.28
C GLN A 3 -80.62 32.95 99.50
N ARG A 4 -81.64 32.17 99.11
CA ARG A 4 -81.45 30.93 98.33
C ARG A 4 -81.06 31.22 96.87
N ALA A 5 -81.70 32.20 96.23
CA ALA A 5 -81.36 32.59 94.85
C ALA A 5 -79.94 33.17 94.73
N ILE A 6 -79.49 33.93 95.74
CA ILE A 6 -78.11 34.43 95.81
C ILE A 6 -77.12 33.27 96.00
N SER A 7 -77.44 32.31 96.87
CA SER A 7 -76.62 31.11 97.08
C SER A 7 -76.50 30.25 95.80
N ASP A 8 -77.60 30.05 95.08
CA ASP A 8 -77.60 29.29 93.82
C ASP A 8 -76.81 30.02 92.72
N SER A 9 -76.91 31.36 92.65
CA SER A 9 -76.10 32.15 91.72
C SER A 9 -74.60 32.10 92.05
N ILE A 10 -74.24 32.10 93.33
CA ILE A 10 -72.83 31.94 93.78
C ILE A 10 -72.32 30.55 93.41
N LEU A 11 -73.12 29.49 93.62
CA LEU A 11 -72.77 28.13 93.23
C LEU A 11 -72.60 27.98 91.71
N GLN A 12 -73.46 28.61 90.90
CA GLN A 12 -73.31 28.62 89.44
C GLN A 12 -72.05 29.37 88.98
N LEU A 13 -71.72 30.49 89.62
CA LEU A 13 -70.48 31.24 89.34
C LEU A 13 -69.24 30.44 89.76
N GLN A 14 -69.30 29.75 90.90
CA GLN A 14 -68.23 28.86 91.36
C GLN A 14 -68.03 27.68 90.38
N ALA A 15 -69.12 27.04 89.93
CA ALA A 15 -69.04 25.97 88.93
C ALA A 15 -68.48 26.46 87.58
N LYS A 16 -68.86 27.66 87.13
CA LYS A 16 -68.26 28.29 85.93
C LYS A 16 -66.78 28.62 86.14
N GLY A 17 -66.42 29.12 87.32
CA GLY A 17 -65.02 29.37 87.71
C GLY A 17 -64.18 28.10 87.66
N ASP A 18 -64.69 26.98 88.18
CA ASP A 18 -64.02 25.69 88.15
C ASP A 18 -63.86 25.16 86.71
N VAL A 19 -64.85 25.35 85.84
CA VAL A 19 -64.77 24.98 84.41
C VAL A 19 -63.71 25.84 83.70
N PHE A 20 -63.68 27.15 83.92
CA PHE A 20 -62.67 28.01 83.34
C PHE A 20 -61.27 27.69 83.84
N MET A 21 -61.09 27.40 85.14
CA MET A 21 -59.80 26.95 85.67
C MET A 21 -59.34 25.65 85.01
N ARG A 22 -60.24 24.67 84.82
CA ARG A 22 -59.91 23.45 84.08
C ARG A 22 -59.52 23.73 82.63
N GLN A 23 -60.24 24.62 81.96
CA GLN A 23 -59.93 25.01 80.58
C GLN A 23 -58.58 25.73 80.48
N VAL A 24 -58.28 26.65 81.40
CA VAL A 24 -56.97 27.32 81.47
C VAL A 24 -55.84 26.32 81.70
N ILE A 25 -56.02 25.33 82.59
CA ILE A 25 -55.03 24.28 82.81
C ILE A 25 -54.82 23.42 81.55
N ILE A 26 -55.89 23.09 80.82
CA ILE A 26 -55.80 22.32 79.57
C ILE A 26 -55.06 23.14 78.49
N GLU A 27 -55.39 24.42 78.33
CA GLU A 27 -54.71 25.28 77.35
C GLU A 27 -53.25 25.54 77.75
N GLN A 28 -52.94 25.68 79.03
CA GLN A 28 -51.56 25.82 79.49
C GLN A 28 -50.72 24.58 79.18
N ARG A 29 -51.28 23.38 79.41
CA ARG A 29 -50.63 22.12 78.98
C ARG A 29 -50.44 22.05 77.46
N ARG A 30 -51.45 22.47 76.70
CA ARG A 30 -51.36 22.51 75.23
C ARG A 30 -50.28 23.48 74.75
N VAL A 31 -50.15 24.64 75.39
CA VAL A 31 -49.07 25.61 75.09
C VAL A 31 -47.71 25.00 75.43
N ASP A 32 -47.57 24.36 76.58
CA ASP A 32 -46.32 23.68 76.98
C ASP A 32 -45.93 22.57 76.00
N ASP A 33 -46.91 21.77 75.53
CA ASP A 33 -46.69 20.72 74.52
C ASP A 33 -46.25 21.31 73.17
N ILE A 34 -46.88 22.40 72.72
CA ILE A 34 -46.51 23.10 71.48
C ILE A 34 -45.12 23.73 71.60
N ASP A 35 -44.79 24.34 72.74
CA ASP A 35 -43.46 24.89 72.99
C ASP A 35 -42.40 23.79 73.04
N GLY A 36 -42.73 22.62 73.58
CA GLY A 36 -41.91 21.41 73.52
C GLY A 36 -41.63 20.98 72.08
N ALA A 37 -42.68 20.87 71.26
CA ALA A 37 -42.57 20.52 69.84
C ALA A 37 -41.78 21.57 69.04
N LEU A 38 -41.96 22.86 69.31
CA LEU A 38 -41.21 23.94 68.67
C LEU A 38 -39.72 23.89 69.02
N ARG A 39 -39.38 23.58 70.28
CA ARG A 39 -37.98 23.39 70.69
C ARG A 39 -37.35 22.19 70.01
N GLN A 40 -38.08 21.07 69.92
CA GLN A 40 -37.60 19.89 69.21
C GLN A 40 -37.38 20.19 67.71
N ALA A 41 -38.35 20.81 67.04
CA ALA A 41 -38.24 21.19 65.64
C ALA A 41 -37.06 22.16 65.39
N ARG A 42 -36.82 23.13 66.29
CA ARG A 42 -35.65 24.01 66.21
C ARG A 42 -34.34 23.25 66.34
N ASN A 43 -34.23 22.34 67.31
CA ASN A 43 -33.04 21.51 67.50
C ASN A 43 -32.77 20.63 66.28
N GLU A 44 -33.81 20.06 65.67
CA GLU A 44 -33.70 19.28 64.44
C GLU A 44 -33.23 20.15 63.27
N ILE A 45 -33.81 21.34 63.08
CA ILE A 45 -33.40 22.30 62.04
C ILE A 45 -31.93 22.69 62.21
N ASP A 46 -31.49 22.99 63.44
CA ASP A 46 -30.11 23.37 63.71
C ASP A 46 -29.14 22.20 63.50
N ALA A 47 -29.54 20.97 63.86
CA ALA A 47 -28.78 19.77 63.55
C ALA A 47 -28.65 19.53 62.03
N PHE A 48 -29.74 19.72 61.27
CA PHE A 48 -29.70 19.62 59.80
C PHE A 48 -28.82 20.70 59.18
N ARG A 49 -28.87 21.94 59.67
CA ARG A 49 -28.00 23.03 59.23
C ARG A 49 -26.53 22.71 59.50
N LEU A 50 -26.21 22.20 60.68
CA LEU A 50 -24.84 21.83 61.03
C LEU A 50 -24.33 20.69 60.14
N ARG A 51 -25.12 19.62 59.95
CA ARG A 51 -24.78 18.51 59.05
C ARG A 51 -24.55 18.96 57.61
N THR A 52 -25.38 19.89 57.13
CA THR A 52 -25.26 20.45 55.78
C THR A 52 -24.01 21.32 55.66
N LYS A 53 -23.70 22.13 56.69
CA LYS A 53 -22.47 22.94 56.75
C LYS A 53 -21.23 22.05 56.78
N THR A 54 -21.20 20.99 57.58
CA THR A 54 -20.07 20.05 57.63
C THR A 54 -19.90 19.31 56.30
N GLY A 55 -20.97 18.80 55.71
CA GLY A 55 -20.91 18.15 54.40
C GLY A 55 -20.38 19.07 53.29
N ALA A 56 -20.83 20.33 53.26
CA ALA A 56 -20.31 21.32 52.31
C ALA A 56 -18.81 21.62 52.52
N ILE A 57 -18.36 21.69 53.78
CA ILE A 57 -16.95 21.90 54.13
C ILE A 57 -16.09 20.70 53.70
N ASP A 58 -16.58 19.48 53.89
CA ASP A 58 -15.87 18.27 53.47
C ASP A 58 -15.70 18.22 51.95
N VAL A 59 -16.75 18.56 51.19
CA VAL A 59 -16.70 18.69 49.72
C VAL A 59 -15.69 19.76 49.29
N LEU A 60 -15.65 20.90 49.99
CA LEU A 60 -14.68 21.97 49.73
C LEU A 60 -13.23 21.56 50.05
N ASN A 61 -13.03 20.66 51.04
CA ASN A 61 -11.71 20.19 51.44
C ASN A 61 -11.20 19.02 50.59
N LEU A 62 -12.07 18.23 49.96
CA LEU A 62 -11.71 17.01 49.21
C LEU A 62 -10.77 17.29 48.03
N HIS A 63 -10.89 18.44 47.38
CA HIS A 63 -10.08 18.84 46.23
C HIS A 63 -9.42 20.21 46.45
N ARG A 64 -8.73 20.33 47.58
CA ARG A 64 -8.16 21.57 48.11
C ARG A 64 -7.10 22.17 47.17
N THR A 65 -7.42 23.31 46.56
CA THR A 65 -6.47 24.15 45.80
C THR A 65 -5.78 25.23 46.64
N THR A 66 -6.15 25.38 47.92
CA THR A 66 -5.66 26.48 48.78
C THR A 66 -5.18 25.97 50.15
N PRO A 67 -4.13 26.57 50.75
CA PRO A 67 -3.48 26.05 51.95
C PRO A 67 -4.29 26.18 53.26
N ASN A 68 -5.37 26.97 53.29
CA ASN A 68 -6.20 27.14 54.49
C ASN A 68 -7.45 26.24 54.44
N PRO A 69 -7.81 25.54 55.54
CA PRO A 69 -9.00 24.69 55.58
C PRO A 69 -10.29 25.51 55.40
N ALA A 70 -11.29 24.94 54.72
CA ALA A 70 -12.53 25.63 54.35
C ALA A 70 -13.40 26.07 55.55
N HIS A 71 -13.11 25.59 56.77
CA HIS A 71 -13.80 25.99 58.00
C HIS A 71 -13.84 27.51 58.24
N GLN A 72 -12.78 28.23 57.84
CA GLN A 72 -12.71 29.70 58.02
C GLN A 72 -13.44 30.49 56.91
N ARG A 73 -13.83 29.83 55.81
CA ARG A 73 -14.51 30.44 54.66
C ARG A 73 -16.00 30.12 54.60
N ALA A 74 -16.40 29.04 55.26
CA ALA A 74 -17.78 28.56 55.36
C ALA A 74 -18.63 29.31 56.41
N ASP A 75 -18.11 30.38 57.01
CA ASP A 75 -18.83 31.26 57.93
C ASP A 75 -19.47 32.47 57.25
N GLY A 76 -19.75 32.34 55.94
CA GLY A 76 -20.54 33.28 55.14
C GLY A 76 -21.87 32.67 54.69
N LEU A 77 -22.70 33.49 54.01
CA LEU A 77 -23.97 33.02 53.43
C LEU A 77 -23.74 31.87 52.43
N ASP A 78 -24.42 30.75 52.70
CA ASP A 78 -24.56 29.53 51.90
C ASP A 78 -23.26 28.78 51.50
N PRO A 79 -22.63 28.02 52.42
CA PRO A 79 -21.46 27.19 52.12
C PRO A 79 -21.71 26.11 51.05
N THR A 80 -22.96 25.68 50.89
CA THR A 80 -23.39 24.70 49.87
C THR A 80 -23.25 25.26 48.45
N LYS A 81 -23.72 26.48 48.20
CA LYS A 81 -23.59 27.13 46.88
C LYS A 81 -22.12 27.34 46.51
N GLN A 82 -21.29 27.68 47.50
CA GLN A 82 -19.85 27.83 47.29
C GLN A 82 -19.17 26.49 46.96
N ALA A 83 -19.58 25.41 47.61
CA ALA A 83 -19.13 24.05 47.29
C ALA A 83 -19.50 23.67 45.84
N ASP A 84 -20.74 23.90 45.44
CA ASP A 84 -21.21 23.62 44.08
C ASP A 84 -20.46 24.44 43.02
N GLN A 85 -20.25 25.73 43.26
CA GLN A 85 -19.49 26.59 42.35
C GLN A 85 -18.03 26.13 42.21
N ASN A 86 -17.39 25.75 43.31
CA ASN A 86 -16.02 25.26 43.29
C ASN A 86 -15.91 23.90 42.60
N GLN A 87 -16.89 23.00 42.79
CA GLN A 87 -16.95 21.73 42.09
C GLN A 87 -17.14 21.94 40.59
N LYS A 88 -18.03 22.83 40.16
CA LYS A 88 -18.21 23.18 38.74
C LYS A 88 -16.92 23.74 38.12
N LYS A 89 -16.22 24.63 38.82
CA LYS A 89 -14.91 25.16 38.37
C LYS A 89 -13.87 24.04 38.28
N LEU A 90 -13.84 23.11 39.23
CA LEU A 90 -12.93 21.97 39.19
C LEU A 90 -13.23 21.05 38.00
N VAL A 91 -14.50 20.71 37.76
CA VAL A 91 -14.92 19.91 36.61
C VAL A 91 -14.50 20.59 35.32
N SER A 92 -14.79 21.88 35.15
CA SER A 92 -14.37 22.65 33.98
C SER A 92 -12.84 22.67 33.79
N ASN A 93 -12.07 22.77 34.87
CA ASN A 93 -10.60 22.70 34.80
C ASN A 93 -10.10 21.30 34.41
N LEU A 94 -10.72 20.25 34.93
CA LEU A 94 -10.37 18.86 34.59
C LEU A 94 -10.74 18.54 33.14
N GLU A 95 -11.90 19.00 32.67
CA GLU A 95 -12.32 18.90 31.28
C GLU A 95 -11.36 19.67 30.35
N ALA A 96 -10.98 20.90 30.71
CA ALA A 96 -10.00 21.66 29.95
C ALA A 96 -8.63 20.97 29.90
N ARG A 97 -8.20 20.34 31.00
CA ARG A 97 -6.96 19.55 31.05
C ARG A 97 -7.08 18.28 30.21
N LEU A 98 -8.21 17.60 30.25
CA LEU A 98 -8.50 16.42 29.44
C LEU A 98 -8.49 16.78 27.95
N ASN A 99 -9.17 17.85 27.55
CA ASN A 99 -9.17 18.34 26.16
C ASN A 99 -7.75 18.66 25.68
N LYS A 100 -6.93 19.33 26.50
CA LYS A 100 -5.51 19.57 26.18
C LYS A 100 -4.73 18.27 26.00
N LEU A 101 -4.98 17.24 26.82
CA LEU A 101 -4.34 15.93 26.68
C LEU A 101 -4.84 15.19 25.43
N LEU A 102 -6.12 15.29 25.08
CA LEU A 102 -6.69 14.69 23.87
C LEU A 102 -6.16 15.37 22.59
N MET A 103 -6.02 16.69 22.60
CA MET A 103 -5.36 17.43 21.52
C MET A 103 -3.92 16.96 21.34
N ARG A 104 -3.13 16.92 22.42
CA ARG A 104 -1.74 16.41 22.39
C ARG A 104 -1.66 14.96 21.92
N HIS A 105 -2.58 14.10 22.37
CA HIS A 105 -2.63 12.72 21.92
C HIS A 105 -2.90 12.65 20.41
N SER A 106 -3.84 13.44 19.91
CA SER A 106 -4.14 13.50 18.47
C SER A 106 -2.97 14.04 17.65
N GLU A 107 -2.27 15.07 18.16
CA GLU A 107 -1.04 15.59 17.56
C GLU A 107 0.06 14.53 17.49
N ILE A 108 0.28 13.78 18.57
CA ILE A 108 1.26 12.68 18.62
C ILE A 108 0.85 11.55 17.66
N MET A 109 -0.42 11.20 17.60
CA MET A 109 -0.92 10.18 16.68
C MET A 109 -0.72 10.58 15.22
N ASN A 110 -1.00 11.84 14.88
CA ASN A 110 -0.73 12.39 13.55
C ASN A 110 0.76 12.43 13.24
N GLY A 111 1.60 12.81 14.21
CA GLY A 111 3.06 12.76 14.08
C GLY A 111 3.57 11.34 13.84
N ASN A 112 3.07 10.36 14.60
CA ASN A 112 3.39 8.95 14.42
C ASN A 112 2.90 8.40 13.07
N ALA A 113 1.75 8.85 12.56
CA ALA A 113 1.27 8.48 11.24
C ALA A 113 2.21 8.99 10.15
N ARG A 114 2.62 10.27 10.21
CA ARG A 114 3.61 10.85 9.28
C ARG A 114 4.95 10.12 9.32
N LEU A 115 5.47 9.82 10.51
CA LEU A 115 6.71 9.04 10.66
C LEU A 115 6.58 7.63 10.06
N LYS A 116 5.42 6.98 10.20
CA LYS A 116 5.18 5.68 9.56
C LYS A 116 5.14 5.79 8.04
N GLU A 117 4.53 6.84 7.50
CA GLU A 117 4.53 7.10 6.06
C GLU A 117 5.96 7.33 5.54
N GLU A 118 6.76 8.14 6.24
CA GLU A 118 8.16 8.37 5.91
C GLU A 118 8.99 7.08 5.98
N ILE A 119 8.82 6.27 7.04
CA ILE A 119 9.48 4.96 7.13
C ILE A 119 9.06 4.04 5.98
N ASN A 120 7.78 4.04 5.60
CA ASN A 120 7.31 3.23 4.48
C ASN A 120 7.87 3.73 3.14
N HIS A 121 7.98 5.04 2.95
CA HIS A 121 8.60 5.64 1.78
C HIS A 121 10.08 5.24 1.68
N LEU A 122 10.86 5.43 2.76
CA LEU A 122 12.27 5.02 2.82
C LEU A 122 12.46 3.51 2.63
N ARG A 123 11.52 2.69 3.11
CA ARG A 123 11.54 1.24 2.86
C ARG A 123 11.37 0.91 1.39
N LYS A 124 10.44 1.58 0.69
CA LYS A 124 10.24 1.41 -0.76
C LYS A 124 11.49 1.85 -1.54
N GLU A 125 12.08 2.99 -1.18
CA GLU A 125 13.33 3.44 -1.80
C GLU A 125 14.48 2.46 -1.59
N ARG A 126 14.58 1.89 -0.38
CA ARG A 126 15.57 0.86 -0.09
C ARG A 126 15.33 -0.42 -0.90
N THR A 127 14.09 -0.86 -1.06
CA THR A 127 13.80 -2.06 -1.87
C THR A 127 14.16 -1.82 -3.33
N THR A 128 13.79 -0.68 -3.91
CA THR A 128 14.17 -0.33 -5.28
C THR A 128 15.69 -0.21 -5.44
N ALA A 129 16.38 0.37 -4.44
CA ALA A 129 17.84 0.48 -4.48
C ALA A 129 18.53 -0.89 -4.40
N ASN A 130 18.00 -1.81 -3.58
CA ASN A 130 18.51 -3.18 -3.49
C ASN A 130 18.28 -3.96 -4.79
N GLU A 131 17.12 -3.79 -5.43
CA GLU A 131 16.82 -4.41 -6.72
C GLU A 131 17.81 -3.94 -7.80
N VAL A 132 18.04 -2.63 -7.89
CA VAL A 132 19.04 -2.05 -8.80
C VAL A 132 20.45 -2.54 -8.47
N HIS A 133 20.81 -2.64 -7.19
CA HIS A 133 22.11 -3.18 -6.78
C HIS A 133 22.29 -4.64 -7.20
N ALA A 134 21.26 -5.47 -7.03
CA ALA A 134 21.30 -6.88 -7.46
C ALA A 134 21.45 -7.00 -8.98
N GLN A 135 20.79 -6.14 -9.76
CA GLN A 135 20.99 -6.07 -11.21
C GLN A 135 22.43 -5.69 -11.58
N PHE A 136 23.02 -4.69 -10.90
CA PHE A 136 24.41 -4.33 -11.12
C PHE A 136 25.39 -5.43 -10.72
N GLU A 137 25.15 -6.13 -9.61
CA GLU A 137 25.96 -7.29 -9.21
C GLU A 137 25.89 -8.39 -10.27
N ALA A 138 24.70 -8.69 -10.79
CA ALA A 138 24.53 -9.67 -11.87
C ALA A 138 25.30 -9.25 -13.14
N SER A 139 25.21 -7.98 -13.54
CA SER A 139 25.97 -7.44 -14.67
C SER A 139 27.48 -7.52 -14.45
N ILE A 140 27.96 -7.19 -13.25
CA ILE A 140 29.38 -7.32 -12.89
C ILE A 140 29.82 -8.79 -12.97
N HIS A 141 29.00 -9.73 -12.50
CA HIS A 141 29.27 -11.15 -12.61
C HIS A 141 29.33 -11.62 -14.06
N GLN A 142 28.41 -11.16 -14.91
CA GLN A 142 28.44 -11.45 -16.34
C GLN A 142 29.72 -10.92 -17.00
N ILE A 143 30.07 -9.65 -16.79
CA ILE A 143 31.28 -9.04 -17.34
C ILE A 143 32.54 -9.78 -16.86
N ARG A 144 32.60 -10.19 -15.59
CA ARG A 144 33.70 -11.02 -15.08
C ARG A 144 33.77 -12.38 -15.78
N GLY A 145 32.63 -12.99 -16.07
CA GLY A 145 32.54 -14.21 -16.87
C GLY A 145 33.07 -14.02 -18.29
N GLU A 146 32.66 -12.93 -18.96
CA GLU A 146 33.13 -12.55 -20.29
C GLU A 146 34.64 -12.29 -20.31
N ILE A 147 35.17 -11.54 -19.34
CA ILE A 147 36.62 -11.31 -19.17
C ILE A 147 37.36 -12.64 -18.98
N SER A 148 36.83 -13.54 -18.15
CA SER A 148 37.47 -14.85 -17.92
C SER A 148 37.47 -15.71 -19.19
N SER A 149 36.38 -15.68 -19.95
CA SER A 149 36.31 -16.34 -21.26
C SER A 149 37.29 -15.75 -22.26
N LEU A 150 37.38 -14.42 -22.35
CA LEU A 150 38.33 -13.73 -23.22
C LEU A 150 39.78 -14.03 -22.82
N MET A 151 40.08 -14.08 -21.52
CA MET A 151 41.41 -14.48 -21.02
C MET A 151 41.73 -15.93 -21.39
N ALA A 152 40.78 -16.85 -21.29
CA ALA A 152 40.97 -18.24 -21.70
C ALA A 152 41.23 -18.36 -23.22
N GLN A 153 40.45 -17.64 -24.04
CA GLN A 153 40.67 -17.58 -25.49
C GLN A 153 42.02 -16.96 -25.84
N ALA A 154 42.41 -15.86 -25.18
CA ALA A 154 43.69 -15.21 -25.37
C ALA A 154 44.86 -16.11 -24.96
N SER A 155 44.72 -16.87 -23.87
CA SER A 155 45.71 -17.88 -23.46
C SER A 155 45.85 -18.96 -24.53
N ALA A 156 44.74 -19.52 -25.03
CA ALA A 156 44.76 -20.54 -26.07
C ALA A 156 45.41 -20.05 -27.37
N ILE A 157 45.14 -18.80 -27.79
CA ILE A 157 45.80 -18.18 -28.94
C ILE A 157 47.30 -17.99 -28.68
N ASN A 158 47.68 -17.61 -27.45
CA ASN A 158 49.08 -17.45 -27.10
C ASN A 158 49.83 -18.79 -27.10
N ASP A 159 49.21 -19.85 -26.58
CA ASP A 159 49.77 -21.21 -26.62
C ASP A 159 49.97 -21.67 -28.08
N HIS A 160 48.96 -21.47 -28.93
CA HIS A 160 49.09 -21.78 -30.36
C HIS A 160 50.17 -20.94 -31.04
N ARG A 161 50.29 -19.66 -30.69
CA ARG A 161 51.37 -18.79 -31.17
C ARG A 161 52.74 -19.30 -30.74
N GLU A 162 52.90 -19.79 -29.51
CA GLU A 162 54.15 -20.39 -29.04
C GLU A 162 54.51 -21.67 -29.80
N GLU A 163 53.52 -22.51 -30.14
CA GLU A 163 53.72 -23.69 -31.00
C GLU A 163 54.17 -23.29 -32.41
N LEU A 164 53.55 -22.26 -33.01
CA LEU A 164 53.95 -21.74 -34.32
C LEU A 164 55.36 -21.13 -34.29
N ILE A 165 55.74 -20.45 -33.20
CA ILE A 165 57.10 -19.94 -33.04
C ILE A 165 58.10 -21.08 -32.95
N LYS A 166 57.82 -22.13 -32.16
CA LYS A 166 58.68 -23.33 -32.07
C LYS A 166 58.87 -24.02 -33.42
N THR A 167 57.77 -24.29 -34.12
CA THR A 167 57.84 -24.92 -35.46
C THR A 167 58.61 -24.06 -36.47
N LYS A 168 58.43 -22.73 -36.41
CA LYS A 168 59.21 -21.79 -37.22
C LYS A 168 60.70 -21.85 -36.88
N GLU A 169 61.06 -21.88 -35.59
CA GLU A 169 62.45 -21.99 -35.15
C GLU A 169 63.09 -23.31 -35.60
N ASP A 170 62.36 -24.42 -35.53
CA ASP A 170 62.81 -25.73 -36.00
C ASP A 170 63.07 -25.74 -37.52
N ILE A 171 62.14 -25.18 -38.32
CA ILE A 171 62.32 -25.05 -39.77
C ILE A 171 63.52 -24.16 -40.09
N LEU A 172 63.73 -23.06 -39.35
CA LEU A 172 64.90 -22.20 -39.53
C LEU A 172 66.20 -22.93 -39.16
N ALA A 173 66.19 -23.77 -38.13
CA ALA A 173 67.34 -24.60 -37.78
C ALA A 173 67.66 -25.62 -38.88
N GLN A 174 66.65 -26.34 -39.37
CA GLN A 174 66.80 -27.29 -40.49
C GLN A 174 67.31 -26.61 -41.76
N ASN A 175 66.78 -25.43 -42.11
CA ASN A 175 67.25 -24.65 -43.24
C ASN A 175 68.71 -24.18 -43.08
N ARG A 176 69.13 -23.80 -41.87
CA ARG A 176 70.54 -23.46 -41.60
C ARG A 176 71.45 -24.67 -41.76
N GLU A 177 71.04 -25.84 -41.29
CA GLU A 177 71.79 -27.08 -41.47
C GLU A 177 71.86 -27.51 -42.94
N ALA A 178 70.74 -27.44 -43.66
CA ALA A 178 70.69 -27.76 -45.08
C ALA A 178 71.57 -26.82 -45.90
N LYS A 179 71.55 -25.52 -45.61
CA LYS A 179 72.47 -24.54 -46.22
C LYS A 179 73.93 -24.88 -45.93
N LYS A 180 74.29 -25.13 -44.67
CA LYS A 180 75.66 -25.56 -44.33
C LYS A 180 76.09 -26.81 -45.10
N ARG A 181 75.22 -27.83 -45.21
CA ARG A 181 75.50 -29.05 -45.98
C ARG A 181 75.63 -28.78 -47.48
N PHE A 182 74.86 -27.84 -48.01
CA PHE A 182 74.96 -27.42 -49.40
C PHE A 182 76.27 -26.67 -49.65
N ASP A 183 76.60 -25.71 -48.78
CA ASP A 183 77.84 -24.93 -48.87
C ASP A 183 79.06 -25.86 -48.81
N THR A 184 79.10 -26.83 -47.88
CA THR A 184 80.20 -27.81 -47.83
C THR A 184 80.31 -28.66 -49.10
N ARG A 185 79.18 -29.10 -49.67
CA ARG A 185 79.19 -29.87 -50.93
C ARG A 185 79.60 -28.99 -52.12
N MET A 186 79.24 -27.72 -52.09
CA MET A 186 79.63 -26.76 -53.12
C MET A 186 81.13 -26.48 -53.06
N ASP A 187 81.69 -26.33 -51.86
CA ASP A 187 83.13 -26.20 -51.65
C ASP A 187 83.86 -27.45 -52.13
N GLU A 188 83.40 -28.66 -51.76
CA GLU A 188 83.94 -29.94 -52.24
C GLU A 188 83.89 -30.08 -53.77
N LEU A 189 82.78 -29.67 -54.39
CA LEU A 189 82.63 -29.71 -55.85
C LEU A 189 83.52 -28.66 -56.52
N SER A 190 83.67 -27.47 -55.91
CA SER A 190 84.55 -26.43 -56.42
C SER A 190 86.00 -26.89 -56.40
N GLU A 191 86.45 -27.50 -55.30
CA GLU A 191 87.79 -28.11 -55.20
C GLU A 191 87.98 -29.24 -56.23
N PHE A 192 86.96 -30.08 -56.46
CA PHE A 192 87.02 -31.11 -57.48
C PHE A 192 87.11 -30.54 -58.91
N VAL A 193 86.33 -29.49 -59.22
CA VAL A 193 86.35 -28.82 -60.52
C VAL A 193 87.67 -28.07 -60.72
N GLU A 194 88.22 -27.43 -59.70
CA GLU A 194 89.56 -26.83 -59.75
C GLU A 194 90.62 -27.90 -60.03
N LEU A 195 90.60 -29.03 -59.32
CA LEU A 195 91.53 -30.14 -59.56
C LEU A 195 91.35 -30.75 -60.97
N GLN A 196 90.11 -30.88 -61.45
CA GLN A 196 89.84 -31.34 -62.81
C GLN A 196 90.26 -30.31 -63.85
N ASN A 197 90.07 -29.01 -63.61
CA ASN A 197 90.50 -27.94 -64.50
C ASN A 197 92.02 -27.86 -64.53
N GLU A 198 92.72 -27.99 -63.41
CA GLU A 198 94.19 -28.09 -63.38
C GLU A 198 94.65 -29.34 -64.16
N ARG A 199 94.05 -30.51 -63.92
CA ARG A 199 94.36 -31.73 -64.69
C ARG A 199 94.00 -31.60 -66.17
N PHE A 200 92.91 -30.92 -66.48
CA PHE A 200 92.44 -30.70 -67.85
C PHE A 200 93.33 -29.68 -68.54
N GLU A 201 93.73 -28.59 -67.89
CA GLU A 201 94.70 -27.61 -68.36
C GLU A 201 96.06 -28.26 -68.57
N GLU A 202 96.52 -29.12 -67.65
CA GLU A 202 97.69 -29.97 -67.86
C GLU A 202 97.49 -30.97 -69.02
N SER A 203 96.29 -31.52 -69.21
CA SER A 203 95.98 -32.45 -70.30
C SER A 203 95.79 -31.75 -71.65
N VAL A 204 95.33 -30.51 -71.68
CA VAL A 204 95.16 -29.65 -72.85
C VAL A 204 96.50 -29.04 -73.23
N GLU A 205 97.35 -28.67 -72.28
CA GLU A 205 98.76 -28.38 -72.57
C GLU A 205 99.50 -29.61 -73.13
N ARG A 206 99.08 -30.83 -72.75
CA ARG A 206 99.61 -32.10 -73.26
C ARG A 206 98.98 -32.51 -74.61
N ALA A 207 97.69 -32.28 -74.83
CA ALA A 207 96.93 -32.62 -76.04
C ALA A 207 97.00 -31.52 -77.12
N ALA A 208 97.23 -30.26 -76.77
CA ALA A 208 97.59 -29.20 -77.72
C ALA A 208 99.01 -29.42 -78.31
N ARG A 209 99.82 -30.29 -77.68
CA ARG A 209 101.06 -30.82 -78.26
C ARG A 209 100.85 -32.08 -79.11
N GLU A 210 99.75 -32.81 -78.95
CA GLU A 210 99.50 -34.09 -79.63
C GLU A 210 98.03 -34.23 -80.06
N GLY A 211 97.76 -34.05 -81.36
CA GLY A 211 96.64 -34.78 -81.99
C GLY A 211 95.59 -33.94 -82.72
N LYS A 212 95.87 -33.68 -84.00
CA LYS A 212 94.89 -33.55 -85.07
C LYS A 212 94.12 -34.88 -85.28
N ASP A 213 92.87 -34.74 -85.73
CA ASP A 213 92.08 -35.67 -86.55
C ASP A 213 91.66 -37.03 -85.94
N MET A 214 90.36 -37.22 -85.66
CA MET A 214 89.45 -37.92 -86.61
C MET A 214 88.06 -38.24 -86.02
N ASN A 215 87.09 -37.87 -86.85
CA ASN A 215 85.77 -38.44 -87.18
C ASN A 215 85.55 -39.94 -86.88
N ASN A 216 84.31 -40.36 -86.55
CA ASN A 216 83.38 -41.07 -87.47
C ASN A 216 82.38 -42.06 -86.80
N THR A 217 81.09 -41.92 -87.19
CA THR A 217 80.08 -42.96 -87.56
C THR A 217 79.74 -44.14 -86.65
N LEU A 218 78.44 -44.42 -86.51
CA LEU A 218 77.89 -45.78 -86.63
C LEU A 218 76.38 -45.80 -86.91
N SER A 219 76.01 -46.58 -87.93
CA SER A 219 74.66 -46.81 -88.44
C SER A 219 74.35 -48.30 -88.45
N ILE A 220 73.04 -48.62 -88.54
CA ILE A 220 72.42 -49.86 -89.07
C ILE A 220 72.45 -51.06 -88.11
N VAL A 221 71.28 -51.69 -87.88
CA VAL A 221 70.93 -53.06 -88.33
C VAL A 221 69.44 -53.33 -88.03
N GLU A 222 68.62 -53.39 -89.07
CA GLU A 222 67.31 -54.09 -89.09
C GLU A 222 67.56 -55.58 -89.34
N LYS A 223 66.85 -56.46 -88.61
CA LYS A 223 66.84 -57.91 -88.82
C LYS A 223 65.40 -58.41 -88.87
N ALA A 224 64.93 -58.78 -90.06
CA ALA A 224 63.72 -59.56 -90.27
C ALA A 224 64.11 -61.03 -90.55
N GLY A 225 63.54 -61.96 -89.79
CA GLY A 225 63.79 -63.40 -89.88
C GLY A 225 62.48 -64.19 -89.87
N ASN A 226 62.39 -65.11 -90.83
CA ASN A 226 61.29 -66.03 -91.10
C ASN A 226 61.06 -67.05 -89.98
N LEU A 227 59.80 -67.50 -89.79
CA LEU A 227 59.44 -68.67 -88.98
C LEU A 227 58.40 -69.58 -89.68
N THR A 228 58.36 -70.81 -89.20
CA THR A 228 57.87 -72.06 -89.81
C THR A 228 56.43 -72.43 -89.44
N ILE A 229 55.76 -73.19 -90.32
CA ILE A 229 54.32 -73.55 -90.37
C ILE A 229 53.77 -74.31 -89.13
N ALA A 230 54.60 -74.70 -88.15
CA ALA A 230 54.15 -75.40 -86.94
C ALA A 230 53.99 -74.50 -85.70
N GLU A 231 54.43 -73.24 -85.75
CA GLU A 231 54.16 -72.23 -84.71
C GLU A 231 52.91 -71.38 -85.01
N GLU A 232 52.34 -71.53 -86.22
CA GLU A 232 51.21 -70.74 -86.75
C GLU A 232 49.86 -71.04 -86.05
N GLU A 233 49.65 -72.22 -85.48
CA GLU A 233 48.38 -72.59 -84.80
C GLU A 233 48.32 -72.08 -83.34
N VAL A 234 49.45 -72.06 -82.63
CA VAL A 234 49.53 -71.45 -81.28
C VAL A 234 49.56 -69.93 -81.39
N LEU A 235 50.20 -69.39 -82.43
CA LEU A 235 50.08 -67.99 -82.80
C LEU A 235 48.66 -67.64 -83.22
N ARG A 236 47.92 -68.48 -83.95
CA ARG A 236 46.51 -68.21 -84.31
C ARG A 236 45.60 -68.05 -83.10
N SER A 237 45.65 -68.96 -82.12
CA SER A 237 44.85 -68.80 -80.88
C SER A 237 45.24 -67.54 -80.10
N ARG A 238 46.53 -67.21 -80.04
CA ARG A 238 47.00 -65.98 -79.38
C ARG A 238 46.73 -64.72 -80.20
N VAL A 239 46.64 -64.83 -81.53
CA VAL A 239 46.25 -63.76 -82.45
C VAL A 239 44.75 -63.54 -82.38
N GLU A 240 43.94 -64.59 -82.20
CA GLU A 240 42.48 -64.51 -82.03
C GLU A 240 42.11 -63.87 -80.67
N ASP A 241 42.80 -64.24 -79.60
CA ASP A 241 42.68 -63.57 -78.28
C ASP A 241 43.16 -62.11 -78.34
N MET A 242 44.22 -61.81 -79.12
CA MET A 242 44.70 -60.45 -79.34
C MET A 242 43.81 -59.66 -80.30
N GLU A 243 43.14 -60.31 -81.27
CA GLU A 243 42.13 -59.71 -82.15
C GLU A 243 40.88 -59.34 -81.37
N GLU A 244 40.41 -60.19 -80.46
CA GLU A 244 39.28 -59.87 -79.59
C GLU A 244 39.62 -58.74 -78.61
N ALA A 245 40.87 -58.69 -78.11
CA ALA A 245 41.37 -57.57 -77.32
C ALA A 245 41.48 -56.27 -78.16
N LEU A 246 41.96 -56.37 -79.39
CA LEU A 246 42.10 -55.25 -80.32
C LEU A 246 40.74 -54.73 -80.79
N GLU A 247 39.74 -55.59 -80.97
CA GLU A 247 38.37 -55.19 -81.32
C GLU A 247 37.70 -54.45 -80.16
N LYS A 248 37.93 -54.89 -78.92
CA LYS A 248 37.47 -54.17 -77.72
C LYS A 248 38.18 -52.82 -77.55
N GLU A 249 39.49 -52.78 -77.82
CA GLU A 249 40.28 -51.55 -77.81
C GLU A 249 39.81 -50.60 -78.92
N GLN A 250 39.63 -51.07 -80.15
CA GLN A 250 39.09 -50.28 -81.26
C GLN A 250 37.66 -49.81 -81.02
N ALA A 251 36.82 -50.60 -80.37
CA ALA A 251 35.47 -50.18 -79.99
C ALA A 251 35.51 -49.08 -78.92
N ASN A 252 36.45 -49.17 -77.98
CA ASN A 252 36.69 -48.12 -76.98
C ASN A 252 37.27 -46.87 -77.62
N ASP A 253 38.21 -47.00 -78.56
CA ASP A 253 38.79 -45.89 -79.31
C ASP A 253 37.74 -45.18 -80.14
N ARG A 254 36.86 -45.90 -80.83
CA ARG A 254 35.71 -45.31 -81.53
C ARG A 254 34.76 -44.59 -80.59
N ALA A 255 34.48 -45.15 -79.41
CA ALA A 255 33.63 -44.50 -78.41
C ALA A 255 34.29 -43.24 -77.81
N ILE A 256 35.63 -43.22 -77.72
CA ILE A 256 36.40 -42.04 -77.31
C ILE A 256 36.42 -41.00 -78.43
N GLU A 257 36.63 -41.41 -79.68
CA GLU A 257 36.56 -40.54 -80.86
C GLU A 257 35.19 -39.89 -81.01
N ASP A 258 34.11 -40.63 -80.81
CA ASP A 258 32.75 -40.08 -80.89
C ASP A 258 32.47 -39.09 -79.76
N LYS A 259 33.02 -39.32 -78.55
CA LYS A 259 32.98 -38.34 -77.46
C LYS A 259 33.82 -37.10 -77.78
N ILE A 260 35.01 -37.26 -78.35
CA ILE A 260 35.87 -36.15 -78.76
C ILE A 260 35.16 -35.31 -79.81
N LYS A 261 34.57 -35.92 -80.85
CA LYS A 261 33.78 -35.21 -81.86
C LYS A 261 32.59 -34.47 -81.25
N TRP A 262 31.89 -35.08 -80.30
CA TRP A 262 30.79 -34.43 -79.60
C TRP A 262 31.26 -33.21 -78.77
N TYR A 263 32.40 -33.34 -78.07
CA TYR A 263 33.00 -32.21 -77.37
C TYR A 263 33.50 -31.13 -78.34
N GLU A 264 34.09 -31.50 -79.48
CA GLU A 264 34.53 -30.57 -80.54
C GLU A 264 33.36 -29.81 -81.15
N GLU A 265 32.25 -30.48 -81.48
CA GLU A 265 31.03 -29.86 -82.02
C GLU A 265 30.39 -28.89 -81.01
N ALA A 266 30.25 -29.31 -79.75
CA ALA A 266 29.75 -28.44 -78.68
C ALA A 266 30.69 -27.25 -78.42
N PHE A 267 32.00 -27.45 -78.58
CA PHE A 267 33.01 -26.42 -78.41
C PHE A 267 33.01 -25.42 -79.57
N GLU A 268 32.81 -25.89 -80.79
CA GLU A 268 32.69 -25.05 -81.98
C GLU A 268 31.40 -24.20 -81.92
N GLU A 269 30.30 -24.77 -81.41
CA GLU A 269 29.08 -24.01 -81.10
C GLU A 269 29.35 -22.91 -80.05
N LEU A 270 30.03 -23.25 -78.95
CA LEU A 270 30.45 -22.28 -77.93
C LEU A 270 31.37 -21.18 -78.49
N LYS A 271 32.30 -21.53 -79.39
CA LYS A 271 33.20 -20.59 -80.05
C LYS A 271 32.45 -19.60 -80.95
N THR A 272 31.43 -20.08 -81.69
CA THR A 272 30.60 -19.19 -82.53
C THR A 272 29.75 -18.22 -81.71
N VAL A 273 29.30 -18.62 -80.53
CA VAL A 273 28.48 -17.77 -79.64
C VAL A 273 29.33 -16.81 -78.81
N SER A 274 30.51 -17.21 -78.36
CA SER A 274 31.37 -16.39 -77.50
C SER A 274 32.38 -15.52 -78.25
N ASN A 275 32.69 -15.83 -79.52
CA ASN A 275 33.65 -15.11 -80.37
C ASN A 275 35.05 -14.91 -79.74
N ILE A 276 35.49 -15.85 -78.88
CA ILE A 276 36.80 -15.89 -78.24
C ILE A 276 37.57 -17.07 -78.83
N ASP A 277 38.68 -16.81 -79.53
CA ASP A 277 39.45 -17.83 -80.25
C ASP A 277 40.39 -18.68 -79.38
N ASP A 278 40.53 -18.33 -78.10
CA ASP A 278 41.50 -18.91 -77.17
C ASP A 278 40.81 -19.76 -76.09
N LEU A 279 41.02 -21.09 -76.16
CA LEU A 279 40.39 -22.12 -75.31
C LEU A 279 40.61 -21.87 -73.82
N ASP A 280 41.84 -21.56 -73.43
CA ASP A 280 42.20 -21.32 -72.02
C ASP A 280 41.49 -20.07 -71.49
N ARG A 281 41.24 -19.10 -72.36
CA ARG A 281 40.56 -17.86 -72.03
C ARG A 281 39.06 -18.05 -71.86
N LEU A 282 38.43 -18.91 -72.66
CA LEU A 282 37.01 -19.25 -72.52
C LEU A 282 36.76 -20.03 -71.21
N VAL A 283 37.58 -21.03 -70.92
CA VAL A 283 37.48 -21.81 -69.68
C VAL A 283 37.73 -20.91 -68.46
N ALA A 284 38.71 -20.00 -68.52
CA ALA A 284 38.95 -19.05 -67.43
C ALA A 284 37.78 -18.07 -67.21
N VAL A 285 37.09 -17.64 -68.28
CA VAL A 285 35.88 -16.81 -68.16
C VAL A 285 34.72 -17.62 -67.61
N PHE A 286 34.55 -18.88 -68.02
CA PHE A 286 33.49 -19.75 -67.54
C PHE A 286 33.67 -20.11 -66.07
N ILE A 287 34.89 -20.44 -65.62
CA ILE A 287 35.20 -20.68 -64.20
C ILE A 287 34.93 -19.42 -63.38
N LYS A 288 35.30 -18.23 -63.87
CA LYS A 288 34.97 -16.98 -63.18
C LYS A 288 33.47 -16.75 -63.07
N GLN A 289 32.72 -17.00 -64.15
CA GLN A 289 31.27 -16.90 -64.12
C GLN A 289 30.65 -17.95 -63.20
N GLU A 290 31.18 -19.18 -63.17
CA GLU A 290 30.72 -20.23 -62.26
C GLU A 290 30.99 -19.87 -60.80
N ASP A 291 32.18 -19.36 -60.47
CA ASP A 291 32.52 -18.86 -59.14
C ASP A 291 31.63 -17.67 -58.73
N GLU A 292 31.37 -16.74 -59.65
CA GLU A 292 30.45 -15.62 -59.43
C GLU A 292 29.01 -16.11 -59.19
N HIS A 293 28.56 -17.08 -59.98
CA HIS A 293 27.23 -17.68 -59.83
C HIS A 293 27.11 -18.49 -58.53
N PHE A 294 28.16 -19.20 -58.13
CA PHE A 294 28.19 -19.94 -56.87
C PHE A 294 28.20 -19.00 -55.66
N SER A 295 28.96 -17.91 -55.74
CA SER A 295 28.93 -16.83 -54.75
C SER A 295 27.55 -16.18 -54.66
N LEU A 296 26.92 -15.89 -55.80
CA LEU A 296 25.57 -15.33 -55.85
C LEU A 296 24.52 -16.31 -55.29
N PHE A 297 24.65 -17.60 -55.59
CA PHE A 297 23.75 -18.63 -55.04
C PHE A 297 23.86 -18.71 -53.52
N ASN A 298 25.07 -18.71 -52.97
CA ASN A 298 25.30 -18.67 -51.52
C ASN A 298 24.74 -17.38 -50.90
N TYR A 299 24.90 -16.24 -51.58
CA TYR A 299 24.32 -14.98 -51.13
C TYR A 299 22.78 -15.02 -51.12
N ILE A 300 22.15 -15.52 -52.18
CA ILE A 300 20.70 -15.70 -52.25
C ILE A 300 20.22 -16.65 -51.15
N GLN A 301 20.95 -17.75 -50.90
CA GLN A 301 20.59 -18.69 -49.85
C GLN A 301 20.69 -18.05 -48.45
N THR A 302 21.72 -17.23 -48.21
CA THR A 302 21.89 -16.49 -46.96
C THR A 302 20.77 -15.46 -46.80
N VAL A 303 20.46 -14.69 -47.85
CA VAL A 303 19.38 -13.69 -47.84
C VAL A 303 18.01 -14.34 -47.64
N ASN A 304 17.77 -15.52 -48.23
CA ASN A 304 16.54 -16.27 -48.00
C ASN A 304 16.44 -16.75 -46.56
N GLN A 305 17.53 -17.26 -45.97
CA GLN A 305 17.55 -17.62 -44.54
C GLN A 305 17.32 -16.40 -43.64
N GLU A 306 17.92 -15.26 -43.95
CA GLU A 306 17.67 -14.01 -43.24
C GLU A 306 16.21 -13.55 -43.39
N THR A 307 15.62 -13.70 -44.58
CA THR A 307 14.22 -13.38 -44.85
C THR A 307 13.29 -14.27 -44.03
N ASP A 308 13.55 -15.58 -43.99
CA ASP A 308 12.77 -16.53 -43.17
C ASP A 308 12.86 -16.18 -41.69
N GLN A 309 14.06 -15.84 -41.19
CA GLN A 309 14.24 -15.36 -39.81
C GLN A 309 13.49 -14.05 -39.53
N HIS A 310 13.44 -13.14 -40.51
CA HIS A 310 12.70 -11.90 -40.37
C HIS A 310 11.19 -12.13 -40.38
N LEU A 311 10.69 -13.07 -41.20
CA LEU A 311 9.29 -13.46 -41.21
C LEU A 311 8.87 -14.11 -39.89
N GLU A 312 9.67 -15.04 -39.35
CA GLU A 312 9.42 -15.65 -38.04
C GLU A 312 9.34 -14.59 -36.93
N LYS A 313 10.30 -13.66 -36.87
CA LYS A 313 10.25 -12.54 -35.92
C LYS A 313 9.04 -11.63 -36.11
N THR A 314 8.60 -11.45 -37.36
CA THR A 314 7.41 -10.64 -37.65
C THR A 314 6.16 -11.34 -37.13
N GLU A 315 6.02 -12.64 -37.36
CA GLU A 315 4.92 -13.45 -36.81
C GLU A 315 4.93 -13.47 -35.28
N GLU A 316 6.10 -13.59 -34.65
CA GLU A 316 6.24 -13.51 -33.19
C GLU A 316 5.79 -12.15 -32.65
N LEU A 317 6.23 -11.05 -33.29
CA LEU A 317 5.85 -9.69 -32.89
C LEU A 317 4.35 -9.43 -33.11
N GLU A 318 3.77 -9.89 -34.21
CA GLU A 318 2.33 -9.78 -34.47
C GLU A 318 1.51 -10.55 -33.42
N ALA A 319 1.98 -11.75 -33.01
CA ALA A 319 1.35 -12.51 -31.94
C ALA A 319 1.48 -11.82 -30.57
N GLU A 320 2.60 -11.15 -30.30
CA GLU A 320 2.80 -10.37 -29.07
C GLU A 320 1.89 -9.12 -29.04
N ILE A 321 1.80 -8.41 -30.17
CA ILE A 321 0.89 -7.26 -30.34
C ILE A 321 -0.56 -7.70 -30.08
N ALA A 322 -1.00 -8.80 -30.69
CA ALA A 322 -2.36 -9.31 -30.50
C ALA A 322 -2.67 -9.64 -29.02
N LYS A 323 -1.70 -10.21 -28.28
CA LYS A 323 -1.84 -10.46 -26.84
C LYS A 323 -1.96 -9.15 -26.05
N TYR A 324 -1.09 -8.17 -26.31
CA TYR A 324 -1.16 -6.89 -25.63
C TYR A 324 -2.45 -6.13 -25.94
N GLU A 325 -2.97 -6.21 -27.17
CA GLU A 325 -4.27 -5.61 -27.52
C GLU A 325 -5.43 -6.28 -26.77
N GLU A 326 -5.39 -7.61 -26.60
CA GLU A 326 -6.40 -8.32 -25.81
C GLU A 326 -6.33 -7.95 -24.33
N GLU A 327 -5.13 -7.93 -23.74
CA GLU A 327 -4.88 -7.53 -22.35
C GLU A 327 -5.32 -6.08 -22.10
N GLN A 328 -4.90 -5.15 -22.96
CA GLN A 328 -5.34 -3.75 -22.90
C GLN A 328 -6.86 -3.62 -23.05
N GLY A 329 -7.48 -4.42 -23.92
CA GLY A 329 -8.93 -4.45 -24.08
C GLY A 329 -9.66 -4.91 -22.82
N VAL A 330 -9.12 -5.89 -22.09
CA VAL A 330 -9.66 -6.33 -20.80
C VAL A 330 -9.47 -5.26 -19.72
N GLU A 331 -8.28 -4.69 -19.60
CA GLU A 331 -7.98 -3.64 -18.62
C GLU A 331 -8.82 -2.39 -18.85
N GLU A 332 -8.97 -1.93 -20.10
CA GLU A 332 -9.77 -0.74 -20.41
C GLU A 332 -11.26 -1.00 -20.14
N ARG A 333 -11.78 -2.20 -20.43
CA ARG A 333 -13.15 -2.58 -20.04
C ARG A 333 -13.35 -2.54 -18.52
N GLN A 334 -12.39 -3.05 -17.75
CA GLN A 334 -12.44 -2.99 -16.29
C GLN A 334 -12.37 -1.54 -15.79
N ARG A 335 -11.47 -0.73 -16.36
CA ARG A 335 -11.30 0.68 -16.03
C ARG A 335 -12.58 1.47 -16.31
N VAL A 336 -13.21 1.27 -17.48
CA VAL A 336 -14.47 1.91 -17.84
C VAL A 336 -15.59 1.49 -16.89
N ALA A 337 -15.67 0.21 -16.49
CA ALA A 337 -16.64 -0.26 -15.51
C ALA A 337 -16.45 0.44 -14.15
N ILE A 338 -15.21 0.53 -13.66
CA ILE A 338 -14.88 1.23 -12.41
C ILE A 338 -15.23 2.72 -12.50
N ILE A 339 -14.89 3.38 -13.61
CA ILE A 339 -15.21 4.80 -13.81
C ILE A 339 -16.73 5.02 -13.80
N ARG A 340 -17.49 4.14 -14.47
CA ARG A 340 -18.96 4.21 -14.47
C ARG A 340 -19.53 4.05 -13.06
N ASP A 341 -19.09 3.04 -12.32
CA ASP A 341 -19.57 2.78 -10.96
C ASP A 341 -19.20 3.94 -10.00
N LEU A 342 -18.02 4.54 -10.17
CA LEU A 342 -17.64 5.74 -9.42
C LEU A 342 -18.49 6.95 -9.79
N HIS A 343 -18.85 7.10 -11.06
CA HIS A 343 -19.73 8.17 -11.53
C HIS A 343 -21.13 8.03 -10.92
N GLU A 344 -21.71 6.83 -10.97
CA GLU A 344 -23.03 6.54 -10.39
C GLU A 344 -23.05 6.78 -8.88
N ARG A 345 -21.99 6.36 -8.16
CA ARG A 345 -21.84 6.68 -6.73
C ARG A 345 -21.74 8.17 -6.48
N ALA A 346 -21.01 8.91 -7.32
CA ALA A 346 -20.89 10.36 -7.18
C ALA A 346 -22.21 11.08 -7.42
N GLU A 347 -22.99 10.65 -8.43
CA GLU A 347 -24.33 11.17 -8.70
C GLU A 347 -25.30 10.86 -7.56
N ALA A 348 -25.31 9.64 -7.04
CA ALA A 348 -26.12 9.26 -5.89
C ALA A 348 -25.79 10.11 -4.65
N GLN A 349 -24.51 10.35 -4.39
CA GLN A 349 -24.08 11.23 -3.28
C GLN A 349 -24.48 12.69 -3.51
N ARG A 350 -24.42 13.19 -4.74
CA ARG A 350 -24.90 14.55 -5.07
C ARG A 350 -26.40 14.69 -4.85
N ALA A 351 -27.20 13.73 -5.34
CA ALA A 351 -28.64 13.72 -5.14
C ALA A 351 -29.01 13.66 -3.65
N ALA A 352 -28.32 12.82 -2.87
CA ALA A 352 -28.51 12.78 -1.42
C ALA A 352 -28.16 14.13 -0.75
N ASN A 353 -27.04 14.74 -1.12
CA ASN A 353 -26.63 16.04 -0.59
C ASN A 353 -27.61 17.16 -0.95
N GLU A 354 -28.16 17.15 -2.16
CA GLU A 354 -29.18 18.11 -2.60
C GLU A 354 -30.47 17.96 -1.78
N ALA A 355 -30.94 16.73 -1.56
CA ALA A 355 -32.10 16.47 -0.69
C ALA A 355 -31.85 16.91 0.77
N TRP A 356 -30.64 16.69 1.30
CA TRP A 356 -30.27 17.19 2.64
C TRP A 356 -30.20 18.72 2.68
N ALA A 357 -29.68 19.36 1.65
CA ALA A 357 -29.64 20.82 1.55
C ALA A 357 -31.05 21.42 1.52
N GLU A 358 -31.97 20.84 0.73
CA GLU A 358 -33.37 21.27 0.70
C GLU A 358 -34.05 21.12 2.07
N LYS A 359 -33.80 20.01 2.78
CA LYS A 359 -34.31 19.79 4.14
C LYS A 359 -33.76 20.79 5.16
N VAL A 360 -32.48 21.14 5.05
CA VAL A 360 -31.85 22.16 5.91
C VAL A 360 -32.42 23.54 5.60
N GLU A 361 -32.62 23.89 4.34
CA GLU A 361 -33.24 25.15 3.92
C GLU A 361 -34.69 25.26 4.45
N GLY A 362 -35.47 24.19 4.31
CA GLY A 362 -36.83 24.12 4.87
C GLY A 362 -36.83 24.31 6.39
N SER A 363 -35.93 23.65 7.10
CA SER A 363 -35.78 23.78 8.56
C SER A 363 -35.35 25.19 8.98
N GLN A 364 -34.45 25.81 8.21
CA GLN A 364 -33.98 27.18 8.46
C GLN A 364 -35.11 28.21 8.26
N SER A 365 -35.93 28.05 7.22
CA SER A 365 -37.11 28.90 6.99
C SER A 365 -38.11 28.82 8.15
N VAL A 366 -38.36 27.62 8.70
CA VAL A 366 -39.20 27.44 9.89
C VAL A 366 -38.58 28.13 11.11
N ALA A 367 -37.27 27.95 11.32
CA ALA A 367 -36.55 28.57 12.43
C ALA A 367 -36.57 30.10 12.36
N ASP A 368 -36.39 30.69 11.17
CA ASP A 368 -36.48 32.13 10.93
C ASP A 368 -37.91 32.65 11.15
N GLY A 369 -38.93 31.87 10.75
CA GLY A 369 -40.33 32.16 11.02
C GLY A 369 -40.64 32.18 12.52
N LEU A 370 -40.10 31.20 13.27
CA LEU A 370 -40.23 31.14 14.73
C LEU A 370 -39.50 32.31 15.39
N ALA A 371 -38.31 32.67 14.91
CA ALA A 371 -37.52 33.79 15.43
C ALA A 371 -38.29 35.12 15.31
N LYS A 372 -38.90 35.38 14.14
CA LYS A 372 -39.75 36.56 13.91
C LYS A 372 -40.96 36.59 14.85
N LYS A 373 -41.64 35.45 15.06
CA LYS A 373 -42.79 35.34 15.99
C LYS A 373 -42.36 35.56 17.44
N ALA A 374 -41.28 34.91 17.89
CA ALA A 374 -40.72 35.10 19.22
C ALA A 374 -40.33 36.58 19.45
N GLN A 375 -39.75 37.25 18.45
CA GLN A 375 -39.38 38.66 18.54
C GLN A 375 -40.62 39.54 18.69
N SER A 376 -41.68 39.26 17.93
CA SER A 376 -42.96 39.96 18.06
C SER A 376 -43.58 39.80 19.45
N ILE A 377 -43.58 38.60 20.02
CA ILE A 377 -44.13 38.33 21.36
C ILE A 377 -43.26 38.98 22.43
N CYS A 378 -41.94 38.85 22.31
CA CYS A 378 -40.96 39.46 23.22
C CYS A 378 -41.19 40.98 23.34
N PHE A 379 -41.42 41.64 22.20
CA PHE A 379 -41.76 43.06 22.15
C PHE A 379 -43.14 43.36 22.75
N LYS A 380 -44.19 42.59 22.40
CA LYS A 380 -45.57 42.80 22.89
C LYS A 380 -45.71 42.67 24.41
N ILE A 381 -45.03 41.71 25.04
CA ILE A 381 -45.08 41.49 26.49
C ILE A 381 -43.98 42.30 27.23
N GLN A 382 -43.23 43.12 26.48
CA GLN A 382 -42.18 44.02 26.98
C GLN A 382 -41.12 43.27 27.80
N CYS A 383 -40.61 42.17 27.26
CA CYS A 383 -39.61 41.36 27.95
C CYS A 383 -38.31 42.14 28.21
N ASP A 384 -37.98 43.14 27.39
CA ASP A 384 -36.83 44.03 27.61
C ASP A 384 -36.97 44.85 28.90
N GLN A 385 -38.18 45.36 29.17
CA GLN A 385 -38.46 46.11 30.39
C GLN A 385 -38.46 45.19 31.62
N TYR A 386 -38.90 43.94 31.44
CA TYR A 386 -38.83 42.93 32.49
C TYR A 386 -37.39 42.56 32.86
N LEU A 387 -36.53 42.37 31.86
CA LEU A 387 -35.09 42.15 32.08
C LEU A 387 -34.43 43.35 32.77
N GLN A 388 -34.73 44.57 32.32
CA GLN A 388 -34.17 45.79 32.93
C GLN A 388 -34.63 46.00 34.38
N THR A 389 -35.89 45.69 34.71
CA THR A 389 -36.39 45.78 36.09
C THR A 389 -35.77 44.71 36.99
N LYS A 390 -35.71 43.45 36.53
CA LYS A 390 -35.04 42.36 37.23
C LYS A 390 -33.53 42.58 37.40
N ALA A 391 -32.87 43.23 36.45
CA ALA A 391 -31.46 43.57 36.53
C ALA A 391 -31.20 44.68 37.57
N LYS A 392 -32.12 45.64 37.74
CA LYS A 392 -32.05 46.68 38.78
C LYS A 392 -32.28 46.13 40.18
N ASP A 393 -33.14 45.12 40.33
CA ASP A 393 -33.45 44.48 41.61
C ASP A 393 -32.40 43.43 42.02
N ALA A 394 -31.53 43.00 41.10
CA ALA A 394 -30.49 42.00 41.35
C ALA A 394 -29.17 42.65 41.81
N THR A 395 -28.47 42.01 42.76
CA THR A 395 -27.13 42.42 43.22
C THR A 395 -26.11 41.30 43.01
N GLY A 396 -24.86 41.65 42.71
CA GLY A 396 -23.74 40.71 42.51
C GLY A 396 -23.64 40.09 41.09
N GLU A 397 -23.03 38.91 40.96
CA GLU A 397 -22.81 38.20 39.68
C GLU A 397 -24.10 37.95 38.87
N ARG A 398 -25.24 37.85 39.56
CA ARG A 398 -26.56 37.66 38.95
C ARG A 398 -27.04 38.92 38.19
N ALA A 399 -26.66 40.10 38.66
CA ALA A 399 -26.93 41.36 37.96
C ALA A 399 -26.10 41.46 36.68
N ALA A 400 -24.82 41.07 36.75
CA ALA A 400 -23.93 41.02 35.59
C ALA A 400 -24.40 40.01 34.53
N GLY A 401 -24.88 38.83 34.95
CA GLY A 401 -25.46 37.82 34.06
C GLY A 401 -26.77 38.27 33.39
N LEU A 402 -27.68 38.91 34.14
CA LEU A 402 -28.91 39.48 33.57
C LEU A 402 -28.63 40.69 32.66
N GLN A 403 -27.60 41.48 32.97
CA GLN A 403 -27.22 42.63 32.17
C GLN A 403 -26.48 42.23 30.88
N ALA A 404 -25.66 41.17 30.92
CA ALA A 404 -25.06 40.55 29.75
C ALA A 404 -26.12 39.87 28.85
N LEU A 405 -27.10 39.20 29.46
CA LEU A 405 -28.25 38.66 28.75
C LEU A 405 -29.06 39.80 28.11
N ALA A 406 -29.35 40.87 28.85
CA ALA A 406 -30.05 42.03 28.32
C ALA A 406 -29.27 42.72 27.18
N SER A 407 -27.94 42.87 27.26
CA SER A 407 -27.14 43.47 26.18
C SER A 407 -27.06 42.57 24.94
N THR A 408 -27.01 41.25 25.13
CA THR A 408 -26.97 40.28 24.03
C THR A 408 -28.35 40.17 23.36
N LEU A 409 -29.43 40.18 24.14
CA LEU A 409 -30.79 40.09 23.65
C LEU A 409 -31.32 41.41 23.03
N THR A 410 -30.75 42.56 23.38
CA THR A 410 -31.15 43.86 22.80
C THR A 410 -30.27 44.30 21.64
N GLY A 411 -29.03 43.79 21.54
CA GLY A 411 -28.06 44.17 20.50
C GLY A 411 -28.02 43.23 19.30
N GLN A 412 -28.29 41.94 19.47
CA GLN A 412 -28.38 40.96 18.38
C GLN A 412 -29.82 40.49 18.26
N GLY A 413 -30.35 40.42 17.04
CA GLY A 413 -31.69 39.87 16.79
C GLY A 413 -31.82 38.40 17.22
N ILE A 414 -33.04 37.88 17.20
CA ILE A 414 -33.28 36.47 17.51
C ILE A 414 -32.66 35.60 16.40
N THR A 415 -31.73 34.72 16.77
CA THR A 415 -31.04 33.72 15.95
C THR A 415 -31.41 32.32 16.43
N VAL A 416 -31.18 31.30 15.60
CA VAL A 416 -31.48 29.89 15.96
C VAL A 416 -30.79 29.44 17.24
N SER A 417 -29.60 29.97 17.54
CA SER A 417 -28.86 29.65 18.77
C SER A 417 -29.47 30.27 20.02
N ASN A 418 -30.05 31.46 19.92
CA ASN A 418 -30.58 32.21 21.07
C ASN A 418 -32.11 32.10 21.22
N ILE A 419 -32.82 31.53 20.24
CA ILE A 419 -34.29 31.48 20.21
C ILE A 419 -34.89 30.78 21.44
N VAL A 420 -34.22 29.75 21.95
CA VAL A 420 -34.64 29.01 23.15
C VAL A 420 -34.56 29.90 24.39
N ASP A 421 -33.53 30.74 24.50
CA ASP A 421 -33.37 31.68 25.60
C ASP A 421 -34.46 32.76 25.57
N TYR A 422 -34.81 33.25 24.37
CA TYR A 422 -35.94 34.17 24.20
C TYR A 422 -37.27 33.52 24.55
N MET A 423 -37.50 32.25 24.16
CA MET A 423 -38.72 31.52 24.51
C MET A 423 -38.86 31.31 26.02
N SER A 424 -37.77 30.95 26.70
CA SER A 424 -37.73 30.85 28.17
C SER A 424 -38.03 32.19 28.84
N LEU A 425 -37.51 33.30 28.30
CA LEU A 425 -37.80 34.63 28.81
C LEU A 425 -39.27 35.02 28.62
N ILE A 426 -39.83 34.73 27.44
CA ILE A 426 -41.25 34.96 27.14
C ILE A 426 -42.13 34.18 28.12
N GLU A 427 -41.80 32.92 28.40
CA GLU A 427 -42.52 32.09 29.36
C GLU A 427 -42.51 32.74 30.76
N GLN A 428 -41.33 33.09 31.29
CA GLN A 428 -41.21 33.71 32.61
C GLN A 428 -41.96 35.03 32.71
N ARG A 429 -41.89 35.86 31.66
CA ARG A 429 -42.58 37.14 31.62
C ARG A 429 -44.10 36.96 31.51
N SER A 430 -44.57 36.05 30.66
CA SER A 430 -46.00 35.74 30.52
C SER A 430 -46.61 35.27 31.85
N MET A 431 -45.92 34.39 32.57
CA MET A 431 -46.33 33.92 33.90
C MET A 431 -46.43 35.07 34.91
N GLN A 432 -45.49 36.01 34.88
CA GLN A 432 -45.54 37.18 35.76
C GLN A 432 -46.71 38.11 35.42
N VAL A 433 -46.98 38.35 34.12
CA VAL A 433 -48.13 39.16 33.68
C VAL A 433 -49.44 38.53 34.16
N ILE A 434 -49.58 37.21 34.03
CA ILE A 434 -50.74 36.45 34.52
C ILE A 434 -50.84 36.53 36.05
N SER A 435 -49.73 36.36 36.78
CA SER A 435 -49.72 36.48 38.25
C SER A 435 -50.10 37.89 38.73
N ASN A 436 -49.66 38.93 38.03
CA ASN A 436 -50.03 40.30 38.35
C ASN A 436 -51.50 40.59 38.03
N TYR A 437 -52.01 40.06 36.93
CA TYR A 437 -53.41 40.19 36.56
C TYR A 437 -54.33 39.48 37.56
N THR A 438 -54.02 38.23 37.94
CA THR A 438 -54.78 37.46 38.95
C THR A 438 -54.78 38.14 40.32
N LYS A 439 -53.65 38.69 40.76
CA LYS A 439 -53.57 39.50 42.01
C LYS A 439 -54.44 40.75 41.95
N LYS A 440 -54.46 41.46 40.81
CA LYS A 440 -55.32 42.63 40.62
C LYS A 440 -56.80 42.24 40.60
N LEU A 441 -57.14 41.14 39.94
CA LEU A 441 -58.52 40.63 39.91
C LEU A 441 -59.02 40.28 41.32
N ALA A 442 -58.21 39.55 42.10
CA ALA A 442 -58.50 39.21 43.49
C ALA A 442 -58.61 40.44 44.43
N ALA A 443 -57.94 41.54 44.10
CA ALA A 443 -58.04 42.80 44.84
C ALA A 443 -59.29 43.63 44.48
N THR A 444 -59.90 43.37 43.32
CA THR A 444 -61.05 44.15 42.82
C THR A 444 -62.38 43.46 43.10
N ASP A 445 -62.40 42.12 43.23
CA ASP A 445 -63.62 41.36 43.48
C ASP A 445 -63.35 40.09 44.34
N PRO A 446 -63.63 40.10 45.66
CA PRO A 446 -63.25 39.02 46.58
C PRO A 446 -64.14 37.76 46.51
N GLU A 447 -65.29 37.81 45.82
CA GLU A 447 -66.16 36.62 45.57
C GLU A 447 -65.88 35.92 44.23
N ALA A 448 -65.01 36.50 43.38
CA ALA A 448 -64.56 35.82 42.17
C ALA A 448 -63.56 34.71 42.53
N ASN A 449 -64.08 33.48 42.66
CA ASN A 449 -63.35 32.25 42.97
C ASN A 449 -61.97 32.16 42.28
N PRO A 450 -60.84 32.18 43.01
CA PRO A 450 -59.50 32.23 42.43
C PRO A 450 -58.97 30.83 42.13
N ILE A 451 -59.78 29.94 41.54
CA ILE A 451 -59.31 28.66 41.02
C ILE A 451 -60.10 28.30 39.76
N ARG A 452 -59.63 28.79 38.62
CA ARG A 452 -59.37 27.84 37.52
C ARG A 452 -57.89 27.55 37.61
N GLY A 453 -57.53 26.27 37.72
CA GLY A 453 -56.14 25.81 37.71
C GLY A 453 -55.37 26.35 36.50
N PRO A 454 -54.06 26.07 36.40
CA PRO A 454 -53.29 26.49 35.22
C PRO A 454 -54.09 26.12 33.97
N PRO A 455 -54.23 27.04 32.98
CA PRO A 455 -54.96 26.70 31.77
C PRO A 455 -54.38 25.38 31.28
N GLN A 456 -55.23 24.36 31.11
CA GLN A 456 -54.80 23.20 30.35
C GLN A 456 -54.18 23.75 29.07
N PRO A 457 -52.96 23.33 28.70
CA PRO A 457 -52.38 23.78 27.46
C PRO A 457 -53.45 23.58 26.38
N PRO A 458 -53.66 24.54 25.47
CA PRO A 458 -54.52 24.27 24.33
C PRO A 458 -54.04 22.94 23.76
N SER A 459 -54.96 22.01 23.53
CA SER A 459 -54.66 20.82 22.75
C SER A 459 -54.15 21.34 21.42
N TRP A 460 -52.83 21.42 21.29
CA TRP A 460 -52.19 21.65 20.02
C TRP A 460 -52.47 20.38 19.25
N GLU A 461 -53.59 20.38 18.53
CA GLU A 461 -53.72 19.54 17.36
C GLU A 461 -52.55 19.96 16.47
N LEU A 462 -51.54 19.11 16.43
CA LEU A 462 -50.51 19.16 15.40
C LEU A 462 -51.26 19.29 14.08
N PRO A 463 -50.92 20.27 13.21
CA PRO A 463 -51.39 20.25 11.85
C PRO A 463 -51.08 18.86 11.28
N GLU A 464 -52.11 18.13 10.84
CA GLU A 464 -51.94 16.89 10.11
C GLU A 464 -50.97 17.18 8.95
N GLY A 465 -49.77 16.57 9.01
CA GLY A 465 -48.75 16.70 7.96
C GLY A 465 -47.35 17.15 8.39
N SER A 466 -46.98 17.17 9.68
CA SER A 466 -45.56 17.20 10.06
C SER A 466 -45.09 15.81 10.49
N ASP A 467 -44.64 15.02 9.52
CA ASP A 467 -43.92 13.77 9.76
C ASP A 467 -42.57 14.08 10.42
N PHE A 468 -42.57 14.11 11.75
CA PHE A 468 -41.34 13.87 12.50
C PHE A 468 -41.00 12.39 12.32
N PRO A 469 -39.82 12.02 11.80
CA PRO A 469 -39.42 10.63 11.77
C PRO A 469 -39.25 10.17 13.21
N ASP A 470 -40.09 9.21 13.61
CA ASP A 470 -39.81 8.31 14.70
C ASP A 470 -38.44 7.69 14.42
N VAL A 471 -37.47 7.96 15.31
CA VAL A 471 -36.18 7.25 15.27
C VAL A 471 -36.41 5.93 15.96
N SER A 472 -37.20 5.07 15.32
CA SER A 472 -37.13 3.63 15.51
C SER A 472 -35.92 3.18 14.70
N ASP A 473 -34.81 2.98 15.41
CA ASP A 473 -33.69 2.14 14.97
C ASP A 473 -34.23 0.71 14.75
N ASP A 474 -34.81 0.43 13.59
CA ASP A 474 -35.13 -0.92 13.13
C ASP A 474 -35.11 -0.93 11.60
N ASP A 475 -33.91 -0.99 11.03
CA ASP A 475 -33.67 -1.50 9.67
C ASP A 475 -32.46 -2.44 9.76
N GLU A 476 -32.72 -3.64 10.31
CA GLU A 476 -31.90 -4.82 10.06
C GLU A 476 -32.11 -5.25 8.60
N SER A 477 -31.29 -4.71 7.70
CA SER A 477 -31.08 -5.30 6.38
C SER A 477 -29.94 -6.31 6.48
N GLU A 478 -30.28 -7.59 6.69
CA GLU A 478 -29.40 -8.71 6.38
C GLU A 478 -29.12 -8.72 4.86
N GLY A 479 -27.84 -8.61 4.49
CA GLY A 479 -27.39 -8.59 3.11
C GLY A 479 -25.88 -8.82 3.03
N GLU A 480 -25.52 -10.10 3.14
CA GLU A 480 -24.36 -10.83 2.58
C GLU A 480 -22.95 -10.20 2.58
N GLU A 481 -22.04 -11.00 3.15
CA GLU A 481 -20.58 -10.84 3.15
C GLU A 481 -20.01 -10.78 1.73
N ALA A 482 -19.22 -9.74 1.39
CA ALA A 482 -17.98 -9.89 0.62
C ALA A 482 -17.13 -8.62 0.55
N ASN A 483 -15.86 -8.82 0.92
CA ASN A 483 -14.65 -8.12 0.48
C ASN A 483 -14.25 -6.76 1.10
N THR A 484 -13.42 -6.90 2.14
CA THR A 484 -12.35 -6.00 2.58
C THR A 484 -11.49 -5.45 1.45
N TYR A 485 -11.54 -4.14 1.17
CA TYR A 485 -10.37 -3.35 0.76
C TYR A 485 -10.47 -1.89 1.26
N SER A 486 -9.55 -1.56 2.17
CA SER A 486 -8.94 -0.25 2.46
C SER A 486 -9.80 1.03 2.34
N ASN A 487 -10.50 1.39 3.42
CA ASN A 487 -10.97 2.77 3.64
C ASN A 487 -9.89 3.58 4.38
N GLY A 488 -9.07 4.30 3.60
CA GLY A 488 -8.39 5.51 4.06
C GLY A 488 -9.21 6.71 3.61
N ASP A 489 -9.37 7.69 4.50
CA ASP A 489 -9.90 9.04 4.22
C ASP A 489 -11.43 9.23 4.15
N ARG A 490 -12.12 8.86 5.23
CA ARG A 490 -13.31 9.62 5.68
C ARG A 490 -13.13 10.06 7.15
N PRO A 491 -13.40 11.33 7.51
CA PRO A 491 -13.36 11.76 8.90
C PRO A 491 -14.50 11.09 9.67
N VAL A 492 -14.14 10.22 10.62
CA VAL A 492 -15.06 9.38 11.39
C VAL A 492 -15.87 10.24 12.37
N LEU A 493 -17.19 10.06 12.39
CA LEU A 493 -18.09 10.76 13.32
C LEU A 493 -17.98 10.16 14.74
N LEU A 494 -18.11 11.01 15.77
CA LEU A 494 -17.96 10.62 17.18
C LEU A 494 -18.93 9.48 17.58
N SER A 495 -20.12 9.44 16.98
CA SER A 495 -21.13 8.39 17.14
C SER A 495 -20.67 7.04 16.58
N GLU A 496 -19.94 7.02 15.47
CA GLU A 496 -19.38 5.81 14.86
C GLU A 496 -18.25 5.24 15.73
N THR A 497 -17.38 6.10 16.27
CA THR A 497 -16.32 5.64 17.20
C THR A 497 -16.88 5.06 18.50
N ARG A 498 -18.06 5.54 18.92
CA ARG A 498 -18.75 5.05 20.12
C ARG A 498 -19.40 3.69 19.85
N LYS A 499 -20.13 3.54 18.73
CA LYS A 499 -20.69 2.24 18.30
C LYS A 499 -19.59 1.21 18.06
N GLU A 500 -18.45 1.62 17.50
CA GLU A 500 -17.31 0.72 17.29
C GLU A 500 -16.62 0.34 18.61
N MET A 501 -16.51 1.28 19.57
CA MET A 501 -16.06 0.95 20.93
C MET A 501 -17.03 0.02 21.65
N GLU A 502 -18.33 0.24 21.54
CA GLU A 502 -19.36 -0.60 22.14
C GLU A 502 -19.32 -2.02 21.54
N SER A 503 -19.24 -2.16 20.22
CA SER A 503 -19.06 -3.46 19.55
C SER A 503 -17.74 -4.15 19.93
N ARG A 504 -16.64 -3.39 20.07
CA ARG A 504 -15.36 -3.95 20.56
C ARG A 504 -15.43 -4.37 22.01
N MET A 505 -16.16 -3.64 22.85
CA MET A 505 -16.38 -4.00 24.26
C MET A 505 -17.26 -5.23 24.37
N GLU A 506 -18.31 -5.35 23.57
CA GLU A 506 -19.16 -6.53 23.50
C GLU A 506 -18.41 -7.76 22.99
N LYS A 507 -17.60 -7.63 21.94
CA LYS A 507 -16.73 -8.72 21.47
C LYS A 507 -15.70 -9.13 22.54
N LYS A 508 -15.14 -8.19 23.29
CA LYS A 508 -14.25 -8.48 24.43
C LYS A 508 -14.99 -9.16 25.59
N VAL A 509 -16.21 -8.74 25.91
CA VAL A 509 -17.05 -9.35 26.95
C VAL A 509 -17.47 -10.76 26.54
N ALA A 510 -17.83 -10.98 25.27
CA ALA A 510 -18.14 -12.29 24.72
C ALA A 510 -16.93 -13.23 24.70
N ALA A 511 -15.74 -12.71 24.34
CA ALA A 511 -14.49 -13.46 24.41
C ALA A 511 -14.11 -13.81 25.86
N MET A 512 -14.30 -12.88 26.81
CA MET A 512 -14.10 -13.16 28.24
C MET A 512 -15.10 -14.17 28.78
N ARG A 513 -16.37 -14.12 28.36
CA ARG A 513 -17.39 -15.12 28.71
C ARG A 513 -17.04 -16.50 28.14
N ARG A 514 -16.64 -16.60 26.87
CA ARG A 514 -16.16 -17.86 26.26
C ARG A 514 -14.92 -18.40 26.97
N LYS A 515 -13.98 -17.52 27.35
CA LYS A 515 -12.78 -17.92 28.11
C LYS A 515 -13.13 -18.42 29.52
N ALA A 516 -14.11 -17.80 30.18
CA ALA A 516 -14.64 -18.25 31.48
C ALA A 516 -15.43 -19.57 31.38
N GLU A 517 -16.15 -19.79 30.28
CA GLU A 517 -16.86 -21.05 29.95
C GLU A 517 -15.88 -22.20 29.75
N ILE A 518 -14.78 -21.95 29.03
CA ILE A 518 -13.70 -22.93 28.79
C ILE A 518 -12.97 -23.26 30.10
N LEU A 519 -12.74 -22.28 30.96
CA LEU A 519 -12.16 -22.49 32.31
C LEU A 519 -13.10 -23.25 33.26
N ARG A 520 -14.43 -23.22 33.04
CA ARG A 520 -15.41 -24.05 33.77
C ARG A 520 -15.54 -25.47 33.24
N ARG A 521 -15.08 -25.75 32.00
CA ARG A 521 -15.14 -27.09 31.36
C ARG A 521 -13.88 -27.93 31.50
N VAL A 522 -12.87 -27.50 32.28
CA VAL A 522 -11.71 -28.35 32.58
C VAL A 522 -12.13 -29.46 33.56
N PRO A 523 -12.09 -30.75 33.17
CA PRO A 523 -12.39 -31.83 34.09
C PRO A 523 -11.22 -32.05 35.05
N GLN A 524 -11.52 -32.09 36.35
CA GLN A 524 -10.63 -32.64 37.36
C GLN A 524 -10.43 -34.15 37.07
N ARG A 525 -9.29 -34.50 36.50
CA ARG A 525 -8.68 -35.84 36.50
C ARG A 525 -7.19 -35.58 36.58
N GLY A 526 -6.44 -35.97 37.60
CA GLY A 526 -6.53 -37.14 38.45
C GLY A 526 -5.06 -37.53 38.62
N GLY A 527 -4.51 -37.26 39.80
CA GLY A 527 -3.12 -37.56 40.07
C GLY A 527 -2.87 -39.05 40.22
N GLY A 528 -1.67 -39.47 39.82
CA GLY A 528 -0.95 -40.58 40.45
C GLY A 528 -0.87 -41.88 39.64
N GLY A 529 0.36 -42.21 39.20
CA GLY A 529 0.82 -43.59 39.09
C GLY A 529 1.54 -43.99 37.80
N GLY A 530 2.80 -44.44 37.93
CA GLY A 530 3.56 -45.24 36.95
C GLY A 530 4.66 -44.46 36.23
N SER A 531 5.94 -44.48 36.62
CA SER A 531 6.94 -45.58 36.70
C SER A 531 7.42 -46.11 35.34
N GLY A 532 8.71 -45.92 35.07
CA GLY A 532 9.50 -46.56 34.00
C GLY A 532 9.57 -45.71 32.73
N GLY A 533 10.72 -45.41 32.15
CA GLY A 533 12.09 -45.84 32.40
C GLY A 533 12.89 -45.62 31.10
N GLY A 534 14.13 -45.16 31.23
CA GLY A 534 15.17 -45.42 30.25
C GLY A 534 15.37 -44.40 29.13
N GLY A 535 16.53 -43.74 29.17
CA GLY A 535 17.46 -43.87 28.04
C GLY A 535 18.04 -42.60 27.47
N GLY A 536 19.29 -42.31 27.86
CA GLY A 536 20.34 -41.72 27.02
C GLY A 536 20.15 -40.25 26.67
N GLY A 537 20.84 -39.33 27.34
CA GLY A 537 22.22 -39.00 26.96
C GLY A 537 22.20 -37.64 26.25
N GLY A 538 23.12 -36.71 26.44
CA GLY A 538 24.27 -36.60 27.32
C GLY A 538 24.91 -35.26 26.98
N GLY A 539 25.55 -34.63 27.97
CA GLY A 539 26.39 -33.46 27.77
C GLY A 539 25.62 -32.15 27.52
N GLY A 540 25.83 -31.07 28.25
CA GLY A 540 26.86 -30.78 29.22
C GLY A 540 26.99 -29.27 29.31
N ARG A 541 27.19 -28.80 30.55
CA ARG A 541 27.76 -27.49 30.93
C ARG A 541 26.87 -26.29 30.57
N GLY A 542 26.28 -25.61 31.55
CA GLY A 542 27.02 -24.78 32.51
C GLY A 542 27.59 -23.59 31.73
N ILE A 543 27.10 -22.37 31.89
CA ILE A 543 27.45 -21.50 33.02
C ILE A 543 26.43 -20.37 33.16
N SER A 544 26.18 -20.07 34.42
CA SER A 544 25.45 -18.98 35.05
C SER A 544 26.08 -17.59 34.90
N ARG A 545 25.23 -16.55 34.95
CA ARG A 545 25.47 -15.18 35.49
C ARG A 545 26.46 -14.29 34.71
N GLY A 546 26.35 -12.97 34.65
CA GLY A 546 25.39 -11.97 35.14
C GLY A 546 25.32 -10.83 34.09
N ALA A 547 24.32 -9.95 34.10
CA ALA A 547 24.33 -8.71 34.88
C ALA A 547 25.69 -7.98 34.88
N ASN A 548 25.90 -7.02 33.97
CA ASN A 548 25.76 -5.59 34.26
C ASN A 548 26.09 -4.67 33.03
N PRO A 549 25.73 -3.37 33.12
CA PRO A 549 25.59 -2.44 31.98
C PRO A 549 26.80 -1.49 31.79
N LEU A 550 26.65 -0.60 30.80
CA LEU A 550 27.45 0.59 30.44
C LEU A 550 28.62 0.34 29.46
N ASP A 551 28.43 0.77 28.22
CA ASP A 551 28.89 2.08 27.73
C ASP A 551 27.85 2.65 26.74
#